data_AF-A0A6P0N1I3-F1
#
_entry.id   AF-A0A6P0N1I3-F1
#
_cell.length_a   1.000
_cell.length_b   1.000
_cell.length_c   1.000
_cell.angle_alpha   90.00
_cell.angle_beta   90.00
_cell.angle_gamma   90.00
#
_symmetry.space_group_name_H-M   'P 1'
#
loop_
_entity.id
_entity.type
_entity.pdbx_description
1 polymer ?
#
loop_
_entity_poly.entity_id
_entity_poly.type
_entity_poly.pdbx_seq_one_letter_code
_entity_poly.pdbx_strand_id
1 'polypeptide(L)'
;MPSDKFRHQLRLEAQQWQTEGLIDADLYAQLAERYQFSDLEVAARNRFVVILLVLGSLLLGLGMITFVAANWQAWSRWLKVTLLLSVFFGINIAGFYLWRDPTQGRQSRLGQGLLLLGALTLGANIALMSQMFHQSGPLYQLYLIWGLGVLAMAYSLRLSLLGMLAMVLIGLGYVRGMSQPEFLAITELSWLRLIIQHMPVFAGLLFIPLAYWCRSRWMFRLSAIAVVAALEWNFINFDLWPYPGWIAAIACALPPAWLWSYGGFLGRIQPNLQEFNSTARTLGITFLSLSCYFLSFHVLWDSSPSVKPLVDVTSILLEPAVIDSVILGSLTIWAWSRLLGRMDSTTKVVATMIVISALVPYWHLSIGILPILAVFIFNLLLFLIDIGLIRAGLAEGKRGLFWGGMVLLTLQILTRMLEYDTGLLVKSIVLFLCGLGIIGAGLWFERYLKPEV
;
A
#
# COMPACT_ATOMS: atom_id res chain seq x y z
N MET A 1 -16.36 16.51 30.01
CA MET A 1 -17.50 15.88 30.70
C MET A 1 -17.01 14.61 31.39
N PRO A 2 -17.45 14.31 32.62
CA PRO A 2 -17.09 13.08 33.31
C PRO A 2 -17.62 11.85 32.56
N SER A 3 -16.99 10.69 32.75
CA SER A 3 -17.35 9.46 32.03
C SER A 3 -18.75 8.95 32.39
N ASP A 4 -19.43 8.28 31.45
CA ASP A 4 -20.75 7.67 31.68
C ASP A 4 -20.75 6.72 32.89
N LYS A 5 -19.64 6.00 33.10
CA LYS A 5 -19.47 5.09 34.24
C LYS A 5 -19.47 5.85 35.56
N PHE A 6 -18.73 6.95 35.65
CA PHE A 6 -18.70 7.79 36.85
C PHE A 6 -20.06 8.43 37.14
N ARG A 7 -20.74 8.96 36.10
CA ARG A 7 -22.08 9.55 36.24
C ARG A 7 -23.10 8.52 36.76
N HIS A 8 -23.01 7.27 36.30
CA HIS A 8 -23.87 6.19 36.76
C HIS A 8 -23.60 5.78 38.22
N GLN A 9 -22.32 5.75 38.63
CA GLN A 9 -21.96 5.47 40.03
C GLN A 9 -22.40 6.61 40.96
N LEU A 10 -22.15 7.86 40.56
CA LEU A 10 -22.54 9.05 41.30
C LEU A 10 -24.06 9.15 41.50
N ARG A 11 -24.87 8.76 40.50
CA ARG A 11 -26.33 8.70 40.64
C ARG A 11 -26.76 7.71 41.74
N LEU A 12 -26.15 6.53 41.78
CA LEU A 12 -26.48 5.50 42.77
C LEU A 12 -26.10 5.95 44.19
N GLU A 13 -24.89 6.51 44.36
CA GLU A 13 -24.46 7.05 45.64
C GLU A 13 -25.30 8.25 46.08
N ALA A 14 -25.61 9.18 45.16
CA ALA A 14 -26.46 10.34 45.48
C ALA A 14 -27.88 9.93 45.90
N GLN A 15 -28.46 8.88 45.29
CA GLN A 15 -29.74 8.33 45.76
C GLN A 15 -29.63 7.72 47.16
N GLN A 16 -28.54 7.00 47.45
CA GLN A 16 -28.30 6.47 48.80
C GLN A 16 -28.15 7.59 49.83
N TRP A 17 -27.35 8.63 49.53
CA TRP A 17 -27.17 9.77 50.42
C TRP A 17 -28.47 10.53 50.70
N GLN A 18 -29.35 10.64 49.70
CA GLN A 18 -30.67 11.24 49.90
C GLN A 18 -31.55 10.37 50.81
N THR A 19 -31.51 9.06 50.63
CA THR A 19 -32.30 8.09 51.42
C THR A 19 -31.81 8.04 52.88
N GLU A 20 -30.51 8.20 53.10
CA GLU A 20 -29.86 8.28 54.42
C GLU A 20 -30.03 9.65 55.08
N GLY A 21 -30.61 10.64 54.39
CA GLY A 21 -30.79 12.01 54.89
C GLY A 21 -29.51 12.85 54.95
N LEU A 22 -28.43 12.41 54.30
CA LEU A 22 -27.15 13.12 54.23
C LEU A 22 -27.19 14.31 53.27
N ILE A 23 -28.05 14.25 52.25
CA ILE A 23 -28.28 15.35 51.32
C ILE A 23 -29.77 15.66 51.18
N ASP A 24 -30.09 16.94 51.02
CA ASP A 24 -31.46 17.42 50.85
C ASP A 24 -31.98 17.21 49.42
N ALA A 25 -33.30 17.21 49.24
CA ALA A 25 -33.93 16.94 47.94
C ALA A 25 -33.54 17.99 46.87
N ASP A 26 -33.35 19.24 47.27
CA ASP A 26 -32.91 20.32 46.38
C ASP A 26 -31.45 20.13 45.91
N LEU A 27 -30.58 19.61 46.78
CA LEU A 27 -29.18 19.33 46.44
C LEU A 27 -29.07 18.15 45.47
N TYR A 28 -29.90 17.12 45.66
CA TYR A 28 -30.02 16.01 44.72
C TYR A 28 -30.50 16.48 43.34
N ALA A 29 -31.51 17.36 43.28
CA ALA A 29 -32.01 17.92 42.04
C ALA A 29 -30.92 18.69 41.27
N GLN A 30 -30.13 19.51 41.97
CA GLN A 30 -29.00 20.23 41.37
C GLN A 30 -27.90 19.30 40.85
N LEU A 31 -27.59 18.21 41.57
CA LEU A 31 -26.65 17.20 41.10
C LEU A 31 -27.17 16.45 39.88
N ALA A 32 -28.47 16.11 39.88
CA ALA A 32 -29.12 15.42 38.77
C ALA A 32 -29.17 16.25 37.49
N GLU A 33 -29.36 17.56 37.61
CA GLU A 33 -29.31 18.51 36.49
C GLU A 33 -27.86 18.71 36.02
N ARG A 34 -26.93 19.00 36.93
CA ARG A 34 -25.51 19.26 36.62
C ARG A 34 -24.81 18.08 35.95
N TYR A 35 -25.11 16.85 36.39
CA TYR A 35 -24.54 15.62 35.84
C TYR A 35 -25.49 14.89 34.87
N GLN A 36 -26.65 15.50 34.56
CA GLN A 36 -27.65 15.04 33.60
C GLN A 36 -27.99 13.55 33.79
N PHE A 37 -28.47 13.17 34.97
CA PHE A 37 -28.75 11.76 35.29
C PHE A 37 -29.82 11.13 34.39
N SER A 38 -30.71 11.94 33.80
CA SER A 38 -31.73 11.53 32.83
C SER A 38 -31.16 11.03 31.50
N ASP A 39 -30.01 11.56 31.06
CA ASP A 39 -29.39 11.16 29.78
C ASP A 39 -28.81 9.74 29.83
N LEU A 40 -28.50 9.22 31.02
CA LEU A 40 -27.98 7.87 31.20
C LEU A 40 -29.03 6.80 30.87
N GLU A 41 -30.29 7.02 31.24
CA GLU A 41 -31.41 6.12 30.91
C GLU A 41 -31.74 6.16 29.42
N VAL A 42 -31.73 7.36 28.82
CA VAL A 42 -31.93 7.52 27.38
C VAL A 42 -30.80 6.83 26.61
N ALA A 43 -29.55 6.95 27.06
CA ALA A 43 -28.41 6.27 26.43
C ALA A 43 -28.46 4.75 26.59
N ALA A 44 -28.85 4.22 27.76
CA ALA A 44 -29.01 2.78 27.99
C ALA A 44 -30.16 2.18 27.17
N ARG A 45 -31.32 2.84 27.15
CA ARG A 45 -32.48 2.45 26.32
C ARG A 45 -32.15 2.48 24.84
N ASN A 46 -31.46 3.52 24.37
CA ASN A 46 -31.02 3.60 22.98
C ASN A 46 -30.03 2.49 22.62
N ARG A 47 -29.09 2.14 23.51
CA ARG A 47 -28.18 1.00 23.31
C ARG A 47 -28.93 -0.32 23.20
N PHE A 48 -29.90 -0.57 24.09
CA PHE A 48 -30.73 -1.78 24.06
C PHE A 48 -31.56 -1.88 22.78
N VAL A 49 -32.21 -0.78 22.36
CA VAL A 49 -32.96 -0.72 21.09
C VAL A 49 -32.05 -0.97 19.90
N VAL A 50 -30.84 -0.40 19.89
CA VAL A 50 -29.85 -0.66 18.82
C VAL A 50 -29.45 -2.13 18.80
N ILE A 51 -29.20 -2.76 19.96
CA ILE A 51 -28.86 -4.19 20.03
C ILE A 51 -30.02 -5.04 19.49
N LEU A 52 -31.27 -4.77 19.90
CA LEU A 52 -32.44 -5.48 19.39
C LEU A 52 -32.62 -5.30 17.88
N LEU A 53 -32.44 -4.08 17.37
CA LEU A 53 -32.50 -3.80 15.94
C LEU A 53 -31.40 -4.55 15.17
N VAL A 54 -30.17 -4.57 15.69
CA VAL A 54 -29.05 -5.31 15.09
C VAL A 54 -29.35 -6.79 15.08
N LEU A 55 -29.74 -7.37 16.22
CA LEU A 55 -30.03 -8.82 16.33
C LEU A 55 -31.22 -9.22 15.46
N GLY A 56 -32.30 -8.43 15.48
CA GLY A 56 -33.47 -8.63 14.65
C GLY A 56 -33.15 -8.54 13.16
N SER A 57 -32.36 -7.54 12.75
CA SER A 57 -31.92 -7.41 11.35
C SER A 57 -31.02 -8.57 10.91
N LEU A 58 -30.18 -9.10 11.81
CA LEU A 58 -29.33 -10.25 11.54
C LEU A 58 -30.17 -11.52 11.31
N LEU A 59 -31.16 -11.77 12.17
CA LEU A 59 -32.06 -12.92 12.04
C LEU A 59 -32.93 -12.83 10.79
N LEU A 60 -33.49 -11.65 10.48
CA LEU A 60 -34.24 -11.41 9.26
C LEU A 60 -33.37 -11.60 8.02
N GLY A 61 -32.14 -11.07 8.04
CA GLY A 61 -31.16 -11.26 6.97
C GLY A 61 -30.82 -12.74 6.76
N LEU A 62 -30.53 -13.47 7.84
CA LEU A 62 -30.24 -14.90 7.79
C LEU A 62 -31.45 -15.71 7.28
N GLY A 63 -32.66 -15.37 7.74
CA GLY A 63 -33.89 -15.98 7.26
C GLY A 63 -34.10 -15.76 5.77
N MET A 64 -33.86 -14.54 5.28
CA MET A 64 -33.94 -14.21 3.85
C MET A 64 -32.92 -14.99 3.03
N ILE A 65 -31.65 -15.06 3.47
CA ILE A 65 -30.60 -15.85 2.81
C ILE A 65 -30.99 -17.34 2.79
N THR A 66 -31.48 -17.86 3.91
CA THR A 66 -31.90 -19.28 4.02
C THR A 66 -33.08 -19.58 3.09
N PHE A 67 -34.07 -18.69 3.01
CA PHE A 67 -35.21 -18.84 2.10
C PHE A 67 -34.76 -18.84 0.63
N VAL A 68 -33.88 -17.91 0.24
CA VAL A 68 -33.29 -17.88 -1.10
C VAL A 68 -32.51 -19.16 -1.39
N ALA A 69 -31.69 -19.62 -0.46
CA ALA A 69 -30.91 -20.85 -0.61
C ALA A 69 -31.79 -22.09 -0.76
N ALA A 70 -32.85 -22.22 0.04
CA ALA A 70 -33.78 -23.35 0.00
C ALA A 70 -34.52 -23.46 -1.35
N ASN A 71 -34.85 -22.31 -1.95
CA ASN A 71 -35.55 -22.27 -3.25
C ASN A 71 -34.60 -22.16 -4.45
N TRP A 72 -33.30 -22.02 -4.22
CA TRP A 72 -32.32 -21.73 -5.27
C TRP A 72 -32.32 -22.78 -6.37
N GLN A 73 -32.44 -24.07 -6.05
CA GLN A 73 -32.41 -25.13 -7.07
C GLN A 73 -33.66 -25.13 -7.96
N ALA A 74 -34.82 -24.74 -7.43
CA ALA A 74 -36.09 -24.74 -8.15
C ALA A 74 -36.27 -23.52 -9.08
N TRP A 75 -35.61 -22.40 -8.77
CA TRP A 75 -35.79 -21.16 -9.54
C TRP A 75 -35.17 -21.20 -10.94
N SER A 76 -35.90 -20.63 -11.90
CA SER A 76 -35.43 -20.45 -13.27
C SER A 76 -34.19 -19.55 -13.32
N ARG A 77 -33.35 -19.72 -14.36
CA ARG A 77 -32.12 -18.93 -14.52
C ARG A 77 -32.40 -17.43 -14.59
N TRP A 78 -33.45 -17.03 -15.30
CA TRP A 78 -33.86 -15.62 -15.43
C TRP A 78 -34.22 -15.00 -14.07
N LEU A 79 -34.95 -15.72 -13.21
CA LEU A 79 -35.35 -15.20 -11.91
C LEU A 79 -34.13 -14.98 -11.00
N LYS A 80 -33.15 -15.91 -11.03
CA LYS A 80 -31.87 -15.76 -10.32
C LYS A 80 -31.10 -14.52 -10.80
N VAL A 81 -30.95 -14.34 -12.12
CA VAL A 81 -30.24 -13.18 -12.70
C VAL A 81 -30.94 -11.88 -12.30
N THR A 82 -32.26 -11.80 -12.45
CA THR A 82 -33.03 -10.60 -12.09
C THR A 82 -32.89 -10.27 -10.60
N LEU A 83 -32.94 -11.27 -9.72
CA LEU A 83 -32.74 -11.08 -8.28
C LEU A 83 -31.34 -10.54 -7.97
N LEU A 84 -30.30 -11.18 -8.52
CA LEU A 84 -28.90 -10.79 -8.30
C LEU A 84 -28.62 -9.36 -8.79
N LEU A 85 -29.14 -9.01 -9.98
CA LEU A 85 -29.01 -7.66 -10.52
C LEU A 85 -29.81 -6.64 -9.71
N SER A 86 -31.03 -6.98 -9.28
CA SER A 86 -31.86 -6.08 -8.46
C SER A 86 -31.20 -5.74 -7.13
N VAL A 87 -30.61 -6.73 -6.46
CA VAL A 87 -29.84 -6.52 -5.22
C VAL A 87 -28.63 -5.64 -5.47
N PHE A 88 -27.87 -5.92 -6.53
CA PHE A 88 -26.70 -5.12 -6.91
C PHE A 88 -27.05 -3.66 -7.20
N PHE A 89 -28.07 -3.41 -8.03
CA PHE A 89 -28.50 -2.04 -8.33
C PHE A 89 -29.08 -1.37 -7.09
N GLY A 90 -29.89 -2.06 -6.29
CA GLY A 90 -30.45 -1.51 -5.05
C GLY A 90 -29.39 -1.04 -4.07
N ILE A 91 -28.36 -1.86 -3.81
CA ILE A 91 -27.24 -1.51 -2.93
C ILE A 91 -26.46 -0.30 -3.46
N ASN A 92 -26.14 -0.27 -4.77
CA ASN A 92 -25.38 0.82 -5.37
C ASN A 92 -26.17 2.13 -5.45
N ILE A 93 -27.46 2.06 -5.80
CA ILE A 93 -28.35 3.23 -5.84
C ILE A 93 -28.50 3.81 -4.43
N ALA A 94 -28.80 2.98 -3.44
CA ALA A 94 -28.88 3.42 -2.04
C ALA A 94 -27.55 4.01 -1.58
N GLY A 95 -26.43 3.33 -1.85
CA GLY A 95 -25.10 3.82 -1.52
C GLY A 95 -24.78 5.18 -2.15
N PHE A 96 -25.14 5.38 -3.42
CA PHE A 96 -24.96 6.65 -4.12
C PHE A 96 -25.79 7.78 -3.51
N TYR A 97 -27.08 7.54 -3.23
CA TYR A 97 -27.95 8.54 -2.61
C TYR A 97 -27.48 8.92 -1.21
N LEU A 98 -27.10 7.96 -0.37
CA LEU A 98 -26.58 8.23 0.98
C LEU A 98 -25.20 8.90 0.95
N TRP A 99 -24.38 8.59 -0.04
CA TRP A 99 -23.05 9.20 -0.18
C TRP A 99 -23.10 10.65 -0.64
N ARG A 100 -24.08 10.99 -1.51
CA ARG A 100 -24.18 12.31 -2.16
C ARG A 100 -24.48 13.45 -1.18
N ASP A 101 -25.17 13.20 -0.07
CA ASP A 101 -25.58 14.26 0.86
C ASP A 101 -24.47 14.58 1.90
N PRO A 102 -23.78 15.73 1.79
CA PRO A 102 -22.64 16.06 2.66
C PRO A 102 -23.05 16.57 4.04
N THR A 103 -24.33 16.91 4.22
CA THR A 103 -24.83 17.58 5.44
C THR A 103 -24.83 16.66 6.67
N GLN A 104 -24.76 15.34 6.46
CA GLN A 104 -24.73 14.36 7.54
C GLN A 104 -23.52 13.42 7.41
N GLY A 105 -22.40 13.78 8.04
CA GLY A 105 -21.14 13.02 7.94
C GLY A 105 -21.25 11.51 8.29
N ARG A 106 -22.23 11.09 9.10
CA ARG A 106 -22.52 9.67 9.36
C ARG A 106 -23.19 8.98 8.17
N GLN A 107 -24.12 9.63 7.49
CA GLN A 107 -24.80 9.07 6.31
C GLN A 107 -23.84 8.92 5.13
N SER A 108 -22.95 9.90 4.91
CA SER A 108 -21.94 9.79 3.85
C SER A 108 -20.99 8.60 4.05
N ARG A 109 -20.59 8.30 5.30
CA ARG A 109 -19.78 7.11 5.62
C ARG A 109 -20.55 5.81 5.38
N LEU A 110 -21.84 5.77 5.71
CA LEU A 110 -22.71 4.62 5.40
C LEU A 110 -22.87 4.43 3.89
N GLY A 111 -23.01 5.52 3.13
CA GLY A 111 -23.04 5.50 1.66
C GLY A 111 -21.77 4.91 1.06
N GLN A 112 -20.59 5.31 1.55
CA GLN A 112 -19.31 4.70 1.13
C GLN A 112 -19.26 3.20 1.45
N GLY A 113 -19.77 2.78 2.62
CA GLY A 113 -19.86 1.37 2.99
C GLY A 113 -20.79 0.58 2.08
N LEU A 114 -21.94 1.14 1.72
CA LEU A 114 -22.88 0.53 0.77
C LEU A 114 -22.30 0.44 -0.65
N LEU A 115 -21.56 1.45 -1.10
CA LEU A 115 -20.88 1.42 -2.41
C LEU A 115 -19.77 0.35 -2.44
N LEU A 116 -19.04 0.18 -1.33
CA LEU A 116 -18.11 -0.94 -1.18
C LEU A 116 -18.83 -2.29 -1.19
N LEU A 117 -19.94 -2.40 -0.46
CA LEU A 117 -20.75 -3.61 -0.48
C LEU A 117 -21.23 -3.91 -1.89
N GLY A 118 -21.68 -2.90 -2.63
CA GLY A 118 -22.06 -3.00 -4.04
C GLY A 118 -20.91 -3.49 -4.92
N ALA A 119 -19.69 -3.01 -4.69
CA ALA A 119 -18.49 -3.50 -5.36
C ALA A 119 -18.18 -4.97 -5.02
N LEU A 120 -18.44 -5.45 -3.80
CA LEU A 120 -18.33 -6.86 -3.45
C LEU A 120 -19.44 -7.71 -4.08
N THR A 121 -20.67 -7.21 -4.09
CA THR A 121 -21.82 -7.85 -4.74
C THR A 121 -21.59 -8.03 -6.24
N LEU A 122 -20.86 -7.12 -6.90
CA LEU A 122 -20.44 -7.29 -8.29
C LEU A 122 -19.65 -8.60 -8.49
N GLY A 123 -18.65 -8.85 -7.65
CA GLY A 123 -17.84 -10.06 -7.71
C GLY A 123 -18.66 -11.33 -7.46
N ALA A 124 -19.55 -11.29 -6.45
CA ALA A 124 -20.47 -12.38 -6.16
C ALA A 124 -21.40 -12.69 -7.35
N ASN A 125 -21.93 -11.65 -8.00
CA ASN A 125 -22.77 -11.79 -9.18
C ASN A 125 -22.01 -12.41 -10.35
N ILE A 126 -20.77 -11.96 -10.64
CA ILE A 126 -19.95 -12.55 -11.71
C ILE A 126 -19.66 -14.03 -11.42
N ALA A 127 -19.30 -14.37 -10.18
CA ALA A 127 -19.01 -15.75 -9.79
C ALA A 127 -20.24 -16.67 -9.89
N LEU A 128 -21.39 -16.23 -9.39
CA LEU A 128 -22.64 -16.98 -9.49
C LEU A 128 -23.12 -17.12 -10.94
N MET A 129 -22.94 -16.09 -11.75
CA MET A 129 -23.23 -16.14 -13.18
C MET A 129 -22.34 -17.18 -13.89
N SER A 130 -21.04 -17.18 -13.61
CA SER A 130 -20.11 -18.19 -14.15
C SER A 130 -20.53 -19.62 -13.78
N GLN A 131 -20.93 -19.86 -12.53
CA GLN A 131 -21.46 -21.15 -12.08
C GLN A 131 -22.77 -21.53 -12.80
N MET A 132 -23.72 -20.59 -12.91
CA MET A 132 -25.03 -20.83 -13.53
C MET A 132 -24.95 -21.16 -15.02
N PHE A 133 -23.98 -20.58 -15.73
CA PHE A 133 -23.79 -20.77 -17.17
C PHE A 133 -22.72 -21.81 -17.50
N HIS A 134 -22.20 -22.54 -16.50
CA HIS A 134 -21.14 -23.53 -16.66
C HIS A 134 -19.89 -22.97 -17.36
N GLN A 135 -19.66 -21.65 -17.23
CA GLN A 135 -18.48 -20.99 -17.76
C GLN A 135 -17.34 -21.24 -16.76
N SER A 136 -16.59 -22.33 -16.95
CA SER A 136 -15.34 -22.56 -16.22
C SER A 136 -14.25 -21.65 -16.78
N GLY A 137 -13.57 -20.94 -15.89
CA GLY A 137 -12.47 -20.07 -16.24
C GLY A 137 -11.47 -19.99 -15.09
N PRO A 138 -10.19 -19.72 -15.38
CA PRO A 138 -9.20 -19.60 -14.33
C PRO A 138 -9.49 -18.40 -13.43
N LEU A 139 -9.22 -18.56 -12.13
CA LEU A 139 -9.58 -17.58 -11.09
C LEU A 139 -9.02 -16.18 -11.33
N TYR A 140 -7.89 -16.04 -12.04
CA TYR A 140 -7.32 -14.73 -12.35
C TYR A 140 -8.27 -13.88 -13.22
N GLN A 141 -9.05 -14.50 -14.13
CA GLN A 141 -9.98 -13.78 -14.99
C GLN A 141 -11.11 -13.15 -14.17
N LEU A 142 -11.63 -13.89 -13.19
CA LEU A 142 -12.62 -13.39 -12.25
C LEU A 142 -12.12 -12.14 -11.53
N TYR A 143 -10.92 -12.22 -10.93
CA TYR A 143 -10.34 -11.09 -10.19
C TYR A 143 -10.06 -9.87 -11.08
N LEU A 144 -9.57 -10.07 -12.31
CA LEU A 144 -9.31 -8.97 -13.24
C LEU A 144 -10.60 -8.28 -13.71
N ILE A 145 -11.60 -9.04 -14.15
CA ILE A 145 -12.87 -8.47 -14.63
C ILE A 145 -13.60 -7.77 -13.49
N TRP A 146 -13.63 -8.41 -12.31
CA TRP A 146 -14.21 -7.80 -11.12
C TRP A 146 -13.47 -6.52 -10.73
N GLY A 147 -12.14 -6.56 -10.66
CA GLY A 147 -11.32 -5.41 -10.34
C GLY A 147 -11.46 -4.26 -11.33
N LEU A 148 -11.57 -4.53 -12.64
CA LEU A 148 -11.85 -3.52 -13.67
C LEU A 148 -13.25 -2.89 -13.51
N GLY A 149 -14.26 -3.68 -13.13
CA GLY A 149 -15.59 -3.17 -12.80
C GLY A 149 -15.56 -2.23 -11.59
N VAL A 150 -14.85 -2.60 -10.53
CA VAL A 150 -14.66 -1.75 -9.34
C VAL A 150 -13.83 -0.50 -9.68
N LEU A 151 -12.85 -0.62 -10.58
CA LEU A 151 -12.06 0.51 -11.05
C LEU A 151 -12.93 1.55 -11.78
N ALA A 152 -13.84 1.09 -12.64
CA ALA A 152 -14.80 1.98 -13.31
C ALA A 152 -15.69 2.73 -12.30
N MET A 153 -16.15 2.04 -11.25
CA MET A 153 -16.88 2.68 -10.14
C MET A 153 -16.02 3.71 -9.40
N ALA A 154 -14.74 3.40 -9.15
CA ALA A 154 -13.81 4.30 -8.48
C ALA A 154 -13.58 5.60 -9.27
N TYR A 155 -13.44 5.51 -10.61
CA TYR A 155 -13.33 6.68 -11.48
C TYR A 155 -14.61 7.52 -11.52
N SER A 156 -15.77 6.86 -11.57
CA SER A 156 -17.07 7.53 -11.59
C SER A 156 -17.33 8.32 -10.30
N LEU A 157 -17.06 7.70 -9.15
CA LEU A 157 -17.41 8.24 -7.83
C LEU A 157 -16.27 9.02 -7.16
N ARG A 158 -15.05 9.00 -7.71
CA ARG A 158 -13.83 9.60 -7.14
C ARG A 158 -13.52 9.11 -5.72
N LEU A 159 -13.86 7.85 -5.42
CA LEU A 159 -13.68 7.25 -4.11
C LEU A 159 -12.37 6.45 -4.05
N SER A 160 -11.44 6.91 -3.21
CA SER A 160 -10.14 6.24 -3.02
C SER A 160 -10.29 4.82 -2.48
N LEU A 161 -11.32 4.56 -1.68
CA LEU A 161 -11.57 3.25 -1.08
C LEU A 161 -11.95 2.19 -2.13
N LEU A 162 -12.75 2.56 -3.13
CA LEU A 162 -13.02 1.71 -4.29
C LEU A 162 -11.76 1.52 -5.14
N GLY A 163 -10.95 2.58 -5.32
CA GLY A 163 -9.67 2.48 -6.02
C GLY A 163 -8.69 1.50 -5.36
N MET A 164 -8.61 1.50 -4.03
CA MET A 164 -7.80 0.54 -3.27
C MET A 164 -8.33 -0.89 -3.41
N LEU A 165 -9.65 -1.09 -3.35
CA LEU A 165 -10.26 -2.41 -3.59
C LEU A 165 -9.95 -2.92 -5.02
N ALA A 166 -10.12 -2.06 -6.03
CA ALA A 166 -9.79 -2.41 -7.41
C ALA A 166 -8.31 -2.81 -7.57
N MET A 167 -7.40 -2.10 -6.90
CA MET A 167 -5.97 -2.43 -6.91
C MET A 167 -5.69 -3.79 -6.26
N VAL A 168 -6.30 -4.10 -5.12
CA VAL A 168 -6.17 -5.41 -4.47
C VAL A 168 -6.68 -6.52 -5.39
N LEU A 169 -7.86 -6.35 -5.99
CA LEU A 169 -8.44 -7.34 -6.89
C LEU A 169 -7.59 -7.57 -8.14
N ILE A 170 -7.17 -6.49 -8.81
CA ILE A 170 -6.31 -6.59 -10.01
C ILE A 170 -4.94 -7.17 -9.64
N GLY A 171 -4.38 -6.81 -8.48
CA GLY A 171 -3.14 -7.39 -7.96
C GLY A 171 -3.24 -8.89 -7.66
N LEU A 172 -4.35 -9.34 -7.05
CA LEU A 172 -4.63 -10.76 -6.85
C LEU A 172 -4.77 -11.50 -8.19
N GLY A 173 -5.45 -10.88 -9.17
CA GLY A 173 -5.54 -11.40 -10.53
C GLY A 173 -4.17 -11.56 -11.18
N TYR A 174 -3.29 -10.56 -11.05
CA TYR A 174 -1.93 -10.59 -11.56
C TYR A 174 -1.09 -11.71 -10.94
N VAL A 175 -1.01 -11.77 -9.60
CA VAL A 175 -0.22 -12.81 -8.90
C VAL A 175 -0.73 -14.20 -9.24
N ARG A 176 -2.05 -14.40 -9.26
CA ARG A 176 -2.65 -15.70 -9.61
C ARG A 176 -2.42 -16.04 -11.07
N GLY A 177 -2.55 -15.08 -11.99
CA GLY A 177 -2.31 -15.28 -13.41
C GLY A 177 -0.87 -15.70 -13.70
N MET A 178 0.10 -15.00 -13.10
CA MET A 178 1.52 -15.29 -13.28
C MET A 178 1.93 -16.64 -12.67
N SER A 179 1.26 -17.07 -11.58
CA SER A 179 1.53 -18.36 -10.93
C SER A 179 1.00 -19.60 -11.65
N GLN A 180 0.22 -19.44 -12.73
CA GLN A 180 -0.38 -20.58 -13.43
C GLN A 180 0.52 -21.08 -14.58
N PRO A 181 0.95 -22.36 -14.58
CA PRO A 181 1.80 -22.88 -15.63
C PRO A 181 1.12 -22.90 -17.02
N GLU A 182 -0.21 -23.04 -17.07
CA GLU A 182 -1.01 -22.98 -18.31
C GLU A 182 -0.98 -21.60 -18.97
N PHE A 183 -0.74 -20.53 -18.21
CA PHE A 183 -0.61 -19.16 -18.71
C PHE A 183 0.61 -19.00 -19.64
N LEU A 184 1.64 -19.82 -19.47
CA LEU A 184 2.82 -19.86 -20.33
C LEU A 184 2.66 -20.81 -21.53
N ALA A 185 1.78 -21.83 -21.41
CA ALA A 185 1.66 -22.90 -22.40
C ALA A 185 0.67 -22.62 -23.56
N ILE A 186 -0.32 -21.74 -23.38
CA ILE A 186 -1.36 -21.48 -24.38
C ILE A 186 -1.00 -20.23 -25.22
N THR A 187 -1.03 -20.38 -26.54
CA THR A 187 -0.67 -19.35 -27.54
C THR A 187 -1.79 -18.35 -27.87
N GLU A 188 -3.01 -18.56 -27.36
CA GLU A 188 -4.14 -17.66 -27.63
C GLU A 188 -3.95 -16.28 -26.99
N LEU A 189 -4.07 -15.25 -27.83
CA LEU A 189 -3.82 -13.86 -27.47
C LEU A 189 -5.07 -13.25 -26.81
N SER A 190 -5.24 -13.50 -25.51
CA SER A 190 -6.30 -12.86 -24.72
C SER A 190 -5.87 -11.47 -24.25
N TRP A 191 -6.74 -10.48 -24.35
CA TRP A 191 -6.50 -9.13 -23.82
C TRP A 191 -6.19 -9.14 -22.31
N LEU A 192 -6.73 -10.10 -21.55
CA LEU A 192 -6.42 -10.30 -20.13
C LEU A 192 -4.97 -10.72 -19.91
N ARG A 193 -4.39 -11.48 -20.84
CA ARG A 193 -2.98 -11.90 -20.81
C ARG A 193 -2.04 -10.73 -21.03
N LEU A 194 -2.37 -9.84 -21.96
CA LEU A 194 -1.61 -8.60 -22.17
C LEU A 194 -1.61 -7.72 -20.92
N ILE A 195 -2.73 -7.64 -20.19
CA ILE A 195 -2.80 -6.91 -18.92
C ILE A 195 -1.84 -7.49 -17.88
N ILE A 196 -1.79 -8.82 -17.76
CA ILE A 196 -0.90 -9.50 -16.81
C ILE A 196 0.57 -9.33 -17.22
N GLN A 197 0.90 -9.55 -18.49
CA GLN A 197 2.26 -9.46 -19.00
C GLN A 197 2.83 -8.04 -18.87
N HIS A 198 2.04 -7.03 -19.21
CA HIS A 198 2.42 -5.61 -19.16
C HIS A 198 1.88 -4.87 -17.93
N MET A 199 1.70 -5.61 -16.83
CA MET A 199 1.13 -5.09 -15.58
C MET A 199 1.83 -3.83 -15.04
N PRO A 200 3.17 -3.67 -15.09
CA PRO A 200 3.82 -2.44 -14.66
C PRO A 200 3.28 -1.20 -15.37
N VAL A 201 3.12 -1.28 -16.69
CA VAL A 201 2.60 -0.19 -17.51
C VAL A 201 1.11 0.02 -17.24
N PHE A 202 0.30 -1.04 -17.21
CA PHE A 202 -1.12 -0.94 -16.93
C PHE A 202 -1.41 -0.41 -15.52
N ALA A 203 -0.67 -0.83 -14.50
CA ALA A 203 -0.80 -0.31 -13.14
C ALA A 203 -0.52 1.20 -13.10
N GLY A 204 0.49 1.66 -13.84
CA GLY A 204 0.80 3.08 -13.99
C GLY A 204 -0.33 3.84 -14.67
N LEU A 205 -0.80 3.35 -15.82
CA LEU A 205 -1.86 3.97 -16.61
C LEU A 205 -3.22 3.99 -15.90
N LEU A 206 -3.56 2.95 -15.14
CA LEU A 206 -4.87 2.81 -14.50
C LEU A 206 -4.95 3.50 -13.14
N PHE A 207 -3.90 3.41 -12.31
CA PHE A 207 -4.00 3.85 -10.92
C PHE A 207 -3.34 5.20 -10.63
N ILE A 208 -2.31 5.62 -11.39
CA ILE A 208 -1.70 6.94 -11.18
C ILE A 208 -2.69 8.06 -11.55
N PRO A 209 -3.40 8.03 -12.70
CA PRO A 209 -4.43 9.04 -12.98
C PRO A 209 -5.57 9.02 -11.97
N LEU A 210 -5.96 7.84 -11.48
CA LEU A 210 -6.96 7.71 -10.42
C LEU A 210 -6.50 8.40 -9.13
N ALA A 211 -5.21 8.35 -8.79
CA ALA A 211 -4.66 9.04 -7.63
C ALA A 211 -4.82 10.57 -7.74
N TYR A 212 -4.63 11.14 -8.94
CA TYR A 212 -4.92 12.57 -9.19
C TYR A 212 -6.42 12.87 -9.14
N TRP A 213 -7.25 11.98 -9.72
CA TRP A 213 -8.69 12.15 -9.74
C TRP A 213 -9.30 12.16 -8.33
N CYS A 214 -8.79 11.29 -7.45
CA CYS A 214 -9.17 11.20 -6.04
C CYS A 214 -8.39 12.17 -5.13
N ARG A 215 -7.39 12.91 -5.64
CA ARG A 215 -6.45 13.76 -4.88
C ARG A 215 -5.88 13.09 -3.63
N SER A 216 -5.54 11.80 -3.72
CA SER A 216 -5.13 11.00 -2.57
C SER A 216 -3.65 10.59 -2.63
N ARG A 217 -2.87 11.08 -1.67
CA ARG A 217 -1.45 10.71 -1.50
C ARG A 217 -1.24 9.23 -1.19
N TRP A 218 -2.21 8.58 -0.54
CA TRP A 218 -2.15 7.14 -0.27
C TRP A 218 -2.38 6.33 -1.55
N MET A 219 -3.36 6.75 -2.36
CA MET A 219 -3.60 6.11 -3.65
C MET A 219 -2.34 6.20 -4.53
N PHE A 220 -1.73 7.38 -4.63
CA PHE A 220 -0.49 7.56 -5.39
C PHE A 220 0.64 6.65 -4.89
N ARG A 221 0.83 6.55 -3.56
CA ARG A 221 1.85 5.66 -2.98
C ARG A 221 1.62 4.21 -3.36
N LEU A 222 0.40 3.73 -3.20
CA LEU A 222 0.06 2.35 -3.54
C LEU A 222 0.21 2.08 -5.04
N SER A 223 -0.16 3.03 -5.91
CA SER A 223 0.05 2.92 -7.36
C SER A 223 1.52 2.83 -7.73
N ALA A 224 2.35 3.72 -7.17
CA ALA A 224 3.79 3.73 -7.41
C ALA A 224 4.45 2.43 -6.93
N ILE A 225 4.07 1.94 -5.75
CA ILE A 225 4.54 0.66 -5.22
C ILE A 225 4.09 -0.49 -6.13
N ALA A 226 2.84 -0.49 -6.62
CA ALA A 226 2.33 -1.53 -7.51
C ALA A 226 3.07 -1.58 -8.85
N VAL A 227 3.39 -0.42 -9.45
CA VAL A 227 4.19 -0.34 -10.68
C VAL A 227 5.57 -0.95 -10.48
N VAL A 228 6.27 -0.53 -9.42
CA VAL A 228 7.62 -1.02 -9.11
C VAL A 228 7.59 -2.51 -8.77
N ALA A 229 6.67 -2.94 -7.91
CA ALA A 229 6.55 -4.34 -7.52
C ALA A 229 6.21 -5.25 -8.72
N ALA A 230 5.31 -4.82 -9.62
CA ALA A 230 5.00 -5.57 -10.83
C ALA A 230 6.22 -5.67 -11.76
N LEU A 231 7.04 -4.60 -11.86
CA LEU A 231 8.23 -4.61 -12.71
C LEU A 231 9.27 -5.60 -12.19
N GLU A 232 9.60 -5.53 -10.90
CA GLU A 232 10.54 -6.45 -10.25
C GLU A 232 10.03 -7.91 -10.31
N TRP A 233 8.73 -8.11 -10.07
CA TRP A 233 8.12 -9.44 -10.13
C TRP A 233 8.17 -10.02 -11.54
N ASN A 234 7.95 -9.20 -12.57
CA ASN A 234 8.07 -9.63 -13.96
C ASN A 234 9.50 -10.09 -14.29
N PHE A 235 10.55 -9.37 -13.87
CA PHE A 235 11.93 -9.82 -14.09
C PHE A 235 12.22 -11.19 -13.48
N ILE A 236 11.66 -11.46 -12.29
CA ILE A 236 11.83 -12.76 -11.62
C ILE A 236 11.05 -13.85 -12.35
N ASN A 237 9.78 -13.62 -12.72
CA ASN A 237 8.93 -14.67 -13.29
C ASN A 237 9.28 -15.04 -14.72
N PHE A 238 9.87 -14.13 -15.50
CA PHE A 238 10.40 -14.42 -16.83
C PHE A 238 11.85 -14.96 -16.79
N ASP A 239 12.36 -15.35 -15.61
CA ASP A 239 13.72 -15.87 -15.41
C ASP A 239 14.85 -14.92 -15.88
N LEU A 240 14.56 -13.62 -15.93
CA LEU A 240 15.45 -12.55 -16.36
C LEU A 240 16.30 -11.97 -15.23
N TRP A 241 15.90 -12.18 -13.97
CA TRP A 241 16.71 -11.79 -12.82
C TRP A 241 17.62 -12.95 -12.36
N PRO A 242 18.94 -12.75 -12.20
CA PRO A 242 19.69 -11.51 -12.43
C PRO A 242 20.33 -11.42 -13.84
N TYR A 243 20.10 -12.39 -14.73
CA TYR A 243 20.77 -12.47 -16.04
C TYR A 243 19.89 -12.10 -17.23
N PRO A 244 20.44 -11.40 -18.23
CA PRO A 244 21.79 -10.83 -18.31
C PRO A 244 22.04 -9.61 -17.39
N GLY A 245 23.30 -9.29 -17.09
CA GLY A 245 23.65 -8.28 -16.08
C GLY A 245 23.12 -6.86 -16.35
N TRP A 246 22.78 -6.51 -17.59
CA TRP A 246 22.11 -5.25 -17.90
C TRP A 246 20.66 -5.21 -17.37
N ILE A 247 19.99 -6.35 -17.23
CA ILE A 247 18.67 -6.44 -16.59
C ILE A 247 18.79 -6.14 -15.10
N ALA A 248 19.80 -6.70 -14.43
CA ALA A 248 20.06 -6.39 -13.03
C ALA A 248 20.31 -4.89 -12.81
N ALA A 249 21.05 -4.25 -13.73
CA ALA A 249 21.25 -2.81 -13.72
C ALA A 249 19.94 -2.01 -13.87
N ILE A 250 19.08 -2.43 -14.79
CA ILE A 250 17.76 -1.79 -15.01
C ILE A 250 16.89 -1.92 -13.77
N ALA A 251 16.74 -3.12 -13.22
CA ALA A 251 15.95 -3.37 -12.00
C ALA A 251 16.46 -2.53 -10.81
N CYS A 252 17.77 -2.38 -10.65
CA CYS A 252 18.31 -1.55 -9.57
C CYS A 252 18.14 -0.03 -9.81
N ALA A 253 18.19 0.43 -11.06
CA ALA A 253 18.28 1.85 -11.39
C ALA A 253 16.95 2.50 -11.79
N LEU A 254 16.12 1.77 -12.53
CA LEU A 254 14.91 2.31 -13.16
C LEU A 254 13.85 2.72 -12.13
N PRO A 255 13.49 1.91 -11.12
CA PRO A 255 12.50 2.31 -10.12
C PRO A 255 12.85 3.59 -9.35
N PRO A 256 14.05 3.74 -8.74
CA PRO A 256 14.38 4.97 -8.03
C PRO A 256 14.57 6.15 -8.99
N ALA A 257 15.09 5.94 -10.20
CA ALA A 257 15.20 6.99 -11.21
C ALA A 257 13.85 7.52 -11.67
N TRP A 258 12.89 6.64 -11.92
CA TRP A 258 11.52 7.00 -12.30
C TRP A 258 10.83 7.79 -11.17
N LEU A 259 10.89 7.28 -9.95
CA LEU A 259 10.28 7.91 -8.77
C LEU A 259 10.90 9.29 -8.46
N TRP A 260 12.22 9.42 -8.57
CA TRP A 260 12.91 10.68 -8.31
C TRP A 260 12.60 11.76 -9.35
N SER A 261 12.54 11.36 -10.62
CA SER A 261 12.27 12.27 -11.75
C SER A 261 10.79 12.57 -11.97
N TYR A 262 9.89 11.95 -11.20
CA TYR A 262 8.44 12.07 -11.34
C TYR A 262 7.95 13.52 -11.40
N GLY A 263 8.47 14.42 -10.57
CA GLY A 263 8.13 15.85 -10.61
C GLY A 263 8.58 16.58 -11.89
N GLY A 264 9.67 16.12 -12.51
CA GLY A 264 10.19 16.66 -13.78
C GLY A 264 9.34 16.27 -14.99
N PHE A 265 8.64 15.13 -14.91
CA PHE A 265 7.72 14.64 -15.94
C PHE A 265 6.57 15.65 -16.17
N LEU A 266 5.98 16.18 -15.10
CA LEU A 266 4.71 16.94 -15.16
C LEU A 266 4.82 18.45 -14.86
N GLY A 267 5.95 18.91 -14.33
CA GLY A 267 6.10 20.27 -13.79
C GLY A 267 5.97 21.43 -14.80
N ARG A 268 5.99 21.16 -16.11
CA ARG A 268 5.74 22.17 -17.16
C ARG A 268 4.34 22.11 -17.78
N ILE A 269 3.65 20.97 -17.69
CA ILE A 269 2.36 20.76 -18.35
C ILE A 269 1.21 21.24 -17.46
N GLN A 270 1.28 21.01 -16.15
CA GLN A 270 0.32 21.54 -15.19
C GLN A 270 0.96 21.70 -13.79
N PRO A 271 0.98 22.92 -13.21
CA PRO A 271 1.59 23.15 -11.89
C PRO A 271 0.89 22.37 -10.75
N ASN A 272 -0.40 22.03 -10.91
CA ASN A 272 -1.16 21.25 -9.94
C ASN A 272 -0.70 19.78 -9.83
N LEU A 273 0.09 19.25 -10.77
CA LEU A 273 0.60 17.87 -10.68
C LEU A 273 1.88 17.74 -9.82
N GLN A 274 2.37 18.84 -9.22
CA GLN A 274 3.49 18.76 -8.27
C GLN A 274 3.11 18.20 -6.89
N GLU A 275 1.81 18.03 -6.61
CA GLU A 275 1.29 17.58 -5.30
C GLU A 275 1.92 16.27 -4.78
N PHE A 276 2.31 15.36 -5.69
CA PHE A 276 2.89 14.07 -5.33
C PHE A 276 4.42 13.99 -5.45
N ASN A 277 5.11 15.05 -5.89
CA ASN A 277 6.56 15.01 -6.12
C ASN A 277 7.35 14.64 -4.85
N SER A 278 7.00 15.24 -3.70
CA SER A 278 7.64 14.90 -2.43
C SER A 278 7.41 13.43 -2.04
N THR A 279 6.22 12.91 -2.37
CA THR A 279 5.84 11.53 -2.09
C THR A 279 6.61 10.55 -2.97
N ALA A 280 6.73 10.86 -4.27
CA ALA A 280 7.50 10.09 -5.23
C ALA A 280 8.99 10.06 -4.86
N ARG A 281 9.61 11.20 -4.53
CA ARG A 281 11.00 11.26 -4.06
C ARG A 281 11.25 10.46 -2.79
N THR A 282 10.31 10.52 -1.84
CA THR A 282 10.40 9.71 -0.61
C THR A 282 10.39 8.22 -0.94
N LEU A 283 9.47 7.77 -1.81
CA LEU A 283 9.44 6.37 -2.28
C LEU A 283 10.71 5.98 -3.03
N GLY A 284 11.27 6.88 -3.85
CA GLY A 284 12.53 6.64 -4.57
C GLY A 284 13.70 6.40 -3.61
N ILE A 285 13.83 7.21 -2.56
CA ILE A 285 14.82 6.99 -1.50
C ILE A 285 14.52 5.68 -0.76
N THR A 286 13.27 5.41 -0.38
CA THR A 286 12.90 4.16 0.31
C THR A 286 13.26 2.93 -0.52
N PHE A 287 12.97 2.93 -1.82
CA PHE A 287 13.38 1.84 -2.72
C PHE A 287 14.89 1.72 -2.76
N LEU A 288 15.61 2.82 -2.99
CA LEU A 288 17.07 2.83 -3.04
C LEU A 288 17.70 2.29 -1.74
N SER A 289 17.17 2.67 -0.57
CA SER A 289 17.58 2.14 0.73
C SER A 289 17.36 0.63 0.82
N LEU A 290 16.18 0.14 0.44
CA LEU A 290 15.85 -1.29 0.47
C LEU A 290 16.73 -2.09 -0.49
N SER A 291 16.94 -1.59 -1.71
CA SER A 291 17.82 -2.20 -2.71
C SER A 291 19.28 -2.23 -2.23
N CYS A 292 19.80 -1.12 -1.68
CA CYS A 292 21.16 -1.09 -1.13
C CYS A 292 21.30 -2.03 0.06
N TYR A 293 20.27 -2.12 0.91
CA TYR A 293 20.26 -3.05 2.05
C TYR A 293 20.29 -4.50 1.57
N PHE A 294 19.43 -4.87 0.61
CA PHE A 294 19.42 -6.20 0.03
C PHE A 294 20.76 -6.53 -0.63
N LEU A 295 21.29 -5.63 -1.44
CA LEU A 295 22.57 -5.78 -2.14
C LEU A 295 23.80 -5.67 -1.23
N SER A 296 23.63 -5.34 0.06
CA SER A 296 24.75 -5.29 0.99
C SER A 296 25.19 -6.68 1.48
N PHE A 297 24.39 -7.73 1.34
CA PHE A 297 24.71 -9.08 1.84
C PHE A 297 25.79 -9.78 0.99
N HIS A 298 26.77 -10.39 1.66
CA HIS A 298 27.90 -11.09 1.03
C HIS A 298 27.45 -12.28 0.17
N VAL A 299 26.41 -13.00 0.62
CA VAL A 299 25.87 -14.18 -0.07
C VAL A 299 25.50 -13.89 -1.54
N LEU A 300 25.06 -12.66 -1.84
CA LEU A 300 24.66 -12.29 -3.21
C LEU A 300 25.86 -12.15 -4.17
N TRP A 301 27.06 -11.90 -3.64
CA TRP A 301 28.26 -11.60 -4.45
C TRP A 301 29.28 -12.73 -4.49
N ASP A 302 29.13 -13.72 -3.61
CA ASP A 302 30.01 -14.89 -3.54
C ASP A 302 29.67 -15.94 -4.62
N SER A 303 28.48 -15.83 -5.21
CA SER A 303 28.02 -16.73 -6.26
C SER A 303 28.73 -16.44 -7.58
N SER A 304 29.45 -17.42 -8.13
CA SER A 304 29.97 -17.34 -9.49
C SER A 304 28.80 -17.19 -10.47
N PRO A 305 28.89 -16.31 -11.49
CA PRO A 305 27.78 -16.12 -12.37
C PRO A 305 27.44 -17.42 -13.10
N SER A 306 26.22 -17.90 -12.91
CA SER A 306 25.73 -19.08 -13.61
C SER A 306 25.68 -18.74 -15.09
N VAL A 307 26.59 -19.34 -15.87
CA VAL A 307 26.61 -19.24 -17.32
C VAL A 307 25.35 -19.93 -17.84
N LYS A 308 24.24 -19.19 -17.93
CA LYS A 308 23.11 -19.62 -18.76
C LYS A 308 23.64 -19.70 -20.21
N PRO A 309 23.29 -20.75 -20.98
CA PRO A 309 23.68 -20.85 -22.38
C PRO A 309 23.31 -19.56 -23.12
N LEU A 310 24.06 -19.20 -24.15
CA LEU A 310 23.78 -18.02 -24.99
C LEU A 310 22.31 -18.04 -25.45
N VAL A 311 21.46 -17.32 -24.71
CA VAL A 311 20.09 -17.04 -25.11
C VAL A 311 20.18 -15.99 -26.21
N ASP A 312 19.45 -16.21 -27.30
CA ASP A 312 19.36 -15.25 -28.38
C ASP A 312 18.92 -13.89 -27.82
N VAL A 313 19.71 -12.84 -28.03
CA VAL A 313 19.39 -11.49 -27.52
C VAL A 313 18.05 -11.01 -28.08
N THR A 314 17.71 -11.44 -29.31
CA THR A 314 16.45 -11.07 -29.94
C THR A 314 15.23 -11.64 -29.23
N SER A 315 15.32 -12.84 -28.62
CA SER A 315 14.21 -13.40 -27.85
C SER A 315 14.02 -12.67 -26.52
N ILE A 316 15.11 -12.29 -25.85
CA ILE A 316 15.05 -11.52 -24.59
C ILE A 316 14.43 -10.13 -24.82
N LEU A 317 14.75 -9.46 -25.93
CA LEU A 317 14.23 -8.12 -26.22
C LEU A 317 12.70 -8.10 -26.44
N LEU A 318 12.13 -9.24 -26.81
CA LEU A 318 10.69 -9.40 -27.01
C LEU A 318 9.95 -9.83 -25.73
N GLU A 319 10.66 -10.10 -24.64
CA GLU A 319 10.02 -10.43 -23.37
C GLU A 319 9.24 -9.23 -22.81
N PRO A 320 8.01 -9.43 -22.28
CA PRO A 320 7.16 -8.34 -21.82
C PRO A 320 7.83 -7.41 -20.79
N ALA A 321 8.63 -7.98 -19.88
CA ALA A 321 9.35 -7.21 -18.87
C ALA A 321 10.36 -6.22 -19.48
N VAL A 322 11.02 -6.61 -20.58
CA VAL A 322 12.00 -5.75 -21.27
C VAL A 322 11.28 -4.64 -22.02
N ILE A 323 10.15 -4.96 -22.67
CA ILE A 323 9.29 -3.97 -23.33
C ILE A 323 8.80 -2.93 -22.31
N ASP A 324 8.30 -3.36 -21.16
CA ASP A 324 7.85 -2.47 -20.08
C ASP A 324 8.99 -1.58 -19.57
N SER A 325 10.19 -2.14 -19.45
CA SER A 325 11.39 -1.43 -19.04
C SER A 325 11.81 -0.37 -20.06
N VAL A 326 11.67 -0.64 -21.36
CA VAL A 326 11.92 0.35 -22.42
C VAL A 326 10.88 1.47 -22.36
N ILE A 327 9.60 1.14 -22.16
CA ILE A 327 8.53 2.14 -22.03
C ILE A 327 8.79 3.04 -20.81
N LEU A 328 8.93 2.47 -19.62
CA LEU A 328 9.19 3.21 -18.38
C LEU A 328 10.55 3.93 -18.41
N GLY A 329 11.57 3.31 -19.02
CA GLY A 329 12.90 3.87 -19.22
C GLY A 329 12.88 5.09 -20.12
N SER A 330 12.18 5.04 -21.25
CA SER A 330 12.04 6.18 -22.16
C SER A 330 11.37 7.38 -21.48
N LEU A 331 10.31 7.14 -20.70
CA LEU A 331 9.63 8.16 -19.90
C LEU A 331 10.57 8.74 -18.83
N THR A 332 11.38 7.89 -18.20
CA THR A 332 12.34 8.28 -17.18
C THR A 332 13.47 9.12 -17.76
N ILE A 333 14.08 8.70 -18.87
CA ILE A 333 15.13 9.45 -19.58
C ILE A 333 14.60 10.83 -19.99
N TRP A 334 13.38 10.88 -20.52
CA TRP A 334 12.73 12.14 -20.85
C TRP A 334 12.52 13.04 -19.63
N ALA A 335 12.08 12.49 -18.50
CA ALA A 335 11.90 13.24 -17.25
C ALA A 335 13.23 13.76 -16.68
N TRP A 336 14.29 12.95 -16.73
CA TRP A 336 15.64 13.35 -16.32
C TRP A 336 16.24 14.42 -17.23
N SER A 337 16.01 14.35 -18.55
CA SER A 337 16.50 15.36 -19.50
C SER A 337 16.04 16.78 -19.15
N ARG A 338 14.84 16.90 -18.56
CA ARG A 338 14.24 18.15 -18.09
C ARG A 338 14.78 18.62 -16.75
N LEU A 339 15.30 17.69 -15.95
CA LEU A 339 15.81 17.94 -14.61
C LEU A 339 17.29 18.37 -14.64
N LEU A 340 18.05 17.95 -15.66
CA LEU A 340 19.47 18.28 -15.86
C LEU A 340 19.77 19.80 -15.74
N GLY A 341 18.87 20.66 -16.23
CA GLY A 341 19.06 22.12 -16.17
C GLY A 341 18.85 22.76 -14.80
N ARG A 342 18.36 22.03 -13.78
CA ARG A 342 18.00 22.55 -12.44
C ARG A 342 18.37 21.57 -11.31
N MET A 343 19.49 20.87 -11.45
CA MET A 343 19.88 19.86 -10.46
C MET A 343 20.36 20.48 -9.15
N ASP A 344 19.52 20.40 -8.11
CA ASP A 344 19.94 20.64 -6.73
C ASP A 344 21.00 19.60 -6.30
N SER A 345 21.82 19.96 -5.30
CA SER A 345 22.87 19.07 -4.77
C SER A 345 22.34 17.71 -4.33
N THR A 346 21.14 17.64 -3.75
CA THR A 346 20.48 16.38 -3.36
C THR A 346 20.20 15.48 -4.56
N THR A 347 19.78 16.06 -5.68
CA THR A 347 19.51 15.31 -6.91
C THR A 347 20.80 14.77 -7.52
N LYS A 348 21.90 15.52 -7.46
CA LYS A 348 23.20 15.04 -7.92
C LYS A 348 23.65 13.82 -7.11
N VAL A 349 23.56 13.89 -5.78
CA VAL A 349 23.91 12.76 -4.89
C VAL A 349 23.06 11.53 -5.19
N VAL A 350 21.73 11.67 -5.28
CA VAL A 350 20.84 10.54 -5.58
C VAL A 350 21.09 9.96 -6.98
N ALA A 351 21.34 10.81 -7.99
CA ALA A 351 21.71 10.35 -9.32
C ALA A 351 23.00 9.52 -9.30
N THR A 352 24.03 9.97 -8.58
CA THR A 352 25.27 9.22 -8.40
C THR A 352 25.03 7.88 -7.72
N MET A 353 24.21 7.84 -6.66
CA MET A 353 23.87 6.59 -5.97
C MET A 353 23.14 5.61 -6.90
N ILE A 354 22.19 6.09 -7.71
CA ILE A 354 21.46 5.27 -8.70
C ILE A 354 22.41 4.71 -9.77
N VAL A 355 23.37 5.51 -10.24
CA VAL A 355 24.37 5.05 -11.21
C VAL A 355 25.25 3.97 -10.62
N ILE A 356 25.73 4.16 -9.37
CA ILE A 356 26.54 3.15 -8.68
C ILE A 356 25.73 1.86 -8.45
N SER A 357 24.47 1.98 -8.02
CA SER A 357 23.60 0.80 -7.80
C SER A 357 23.31 0.03 -9.09
N ALA A 358 23.41 0.66 -10.26
CA ALA A 358 23.29 0.01 -11.56
C ALA A 358 24.60 -0.66 -12.01
N LEU A 359 25.73 0.05 -11.85
CA LEU A 359 27.03 -0.36 -12.37
C LEU A 359 27.60 -1.57 -11.64
N VAL A 360 27.40 -1.66 -10.31
CA VAL A 360 27.99 -2.75 -9.51
C VAL A 360 27.40 -4.12 -9.87
N PRO A 361 26.06 -4.33 -9.92
CA PRO A 361 25.48 -5.58 -10.39
C PRO A 361 25.85 -5.89 -11.85
N TYR A 362 25.84 -4.88 -12.73
CA TYR A 362 26.24 -5.04 -14.13
C TYR A 362 27.66 -5.61 -14.25
N TRP A 363 28.62 -4.98 -13.55
CA TRP A 363 30.02 -5.38 -13.58
C TRP A 363 30.19 -6.80 -13.04
N HIS A 364 29.58 -7.08 -11.89
CA HIS A 364 29.65 -8.39 -11.24
C HIS A 364 29.21 -9.53 -12.17
N LEU A 365 28.10 -9.32 -12.88
CA LEU A 365 27.45 -10.35 -13.69
C LEU A 365 27.98 -10.43 -15.13
N SER A 366 28.57 -9.36 -15.66
CA SER A 366 28.98 -9.28 -17.08
C SER A 366 30.49 -9.21 -17.30
N ILE A 367 31.27 -8.71 -16.34
CA ILE A 367 32.71 -8.46 -16.50
C ILE A 367 33.52 -9.33 -15.55
N GLY A 368 33.22 -9.32 -14.25
CA GLY A 368 33.97 -10.09 -13.27
C GLY A 368 33.43 -9.97 -11.84
N ILE A 369 33.63 -11.02 -11.05
CA ILE A 369 33.09 -11.19 -9.69
C ILE A 369 33.69 -10.13 -8.74
N LEU A 370 32.87 -9.55 -7.86
CA LEU A 370 33.23 -8.46 -6.93
C LEU A 370 32.80 -8.80 -5.49
N PRO A 371 33.28 -9.90 -4.89
CA PRO A 371 32.72 -10.44 -3.65
C PRO A 371 32.83 -9.46 -2.47
N ILE A 372 33.97 -8.77 -2.36
CA ILE A 372 34.25 -7.84 -1.26
C ILE A 372 33.87 -6.40 -1.64
N LEU A 373 34.24 -5.97 -2.86
CA LEU A 373 34.07 -4.58 -3.29
C LEU A 373 32.60 -4.18 -3.37
N ALA A 374 31.72 -5.07 -3.87
CA ALA A 374 30.30 -4.77 -3.97
C ALA A 374 29.64 -4.61 -2.60
N VAL A 375 29.92 -5.53 -1.67
CA VAL A 375 29.46 -5.46 -0.27
C VAL A 375 29.88 -4.14 0.37
N PHE A 376 31.15 -3.75 0.22
CA PHE A 376 31.66 -2.49 0.76
C PHE A 376 30.94 -1.27 0.17
N ILE A 377 30.77 -1.22 -1.16
CA ILE A 377 30.07 -0.13 -1.84
C ILE A 377 28.64 0.01 -1.34
N PHE A 378 27.86 -1.08 -1.28
CA PHE A 378 26.46 -1.00 -0.85
C PHE A 378 26.30 -0.66 0.64
N ASN A 379 27.21 -1.14 1.50
CA ASN A 379 27.22 -0.72 2.90
C ASN A 379 27.55 0.79 3.05
N LEU A 380 28.49 1.31 2.25
CA LEU A 380 28.82 2.73 2.24
C LEU A 380 27.65 3.57 1.71
N LEU A 381 27.00 3.14 0.63
CA LEU A 381 25.82 3.81 0.09
C LEU A 381 24.69 3.86 1.12
N LEU A 382 24.41 2.74 1.80
CA LEU A 382 23.38 2.69 2.84
C LEU A 382 23.69 3.68 3.97
N PHE A 383 24.93 3.66 4.47
CA PHE A 383 25.39 4.58 5.51
C PHE A 383 25.24 6.05 5.13
N LEU A 384 25.56 6.41 3.87
CA LEU A 384 25.36 7.76 3.35
C LEU A 384 23.87 8.14 3.29
N ILE A 385 22.98 7.20 2.94
CA ILE A 385 21.53 7.42 2.96
C ILE A 385 21.05 7.63 4.40
N ASP A 386 21.51 6.82 5.35
CA ASP A 386 21.11 6.88 6.76
C ASP A 386 21.49 8.23 7.39
N ILE A 387 22.73 8.67 7.20
CA ILE A 387 23.18 10.00 7.63
C ILE A 387 22.38 11.10 6.92
N GLY A 388 22.11 10.94 5.63
CA GLY A 388 21.30 11.87 4.85
C GLY A 388 19.90 12.05 5.45
N LEU A 389 19.24 10.95 5.82
CA LEU A 389 17.92 10.94 6.45
C LEU A 389 17.94 11.55 7.86
N ILE A 390 18.94 11.21 8.68
CA ILE A 390 19.12 11.78 10.02
C ILE A 390 19.33 13.30 9.92
N ARG A 391 20.22 13.75 9.04
CA ARG A 391 20.51 15.18 8.82
C ARG A 391 19.28 15.93 8.31
N ALA A 392 18.53 15.36 7.36
CA ALA A 392 17.29 15.96 6.87
C ALA A 392 16.21 16.01 7.97
N GLY A 393 16.09 14.96 8.79
CA GLY A 393 15.20 14.92 9.94
C GLY A 393 15.52 15.98 10.99
N LEU A 394 16.81 16.25 11.23
CA LEU A 394 17.28 17.31 12.12
C LEU A 394 17.02 18.70 11.56
N ALA A 395 17.34 18.92 10.28
CA ALA A 395 17.16 20.22 9.63
C ALA A 395 15.68 20.62 9.49
N GLU A 396 14.80 19.66 9.18
CA GLU A 396 13.37 19.91 8.96
C GLU A 396 12.50 19.70 10.21
N GLY A 397 13.09 19.24 11.33
CA GLY A 397 12.35 18.88 12.55
C GLY A 397 11.37 17.70 12.36
N LYS A 398 11.52 16.92 11.28
CA LYS A 398 10.62 15.81 10.95
C LYS A 398 11.07 14.52 11.63
N ARG A 399 10.32 14.12 12.66
CA ARG A 399 10.54 12.88 13.41
C ARG A 399 10.67 11.64 12.52
N GLY A 400 9.83 11.53 11.50
CA GLY A 400 9.82 10.36 10.61
C GLY A 400 11.13 10.13 9.84
N LEU A 401 11.78 11.20 9.38
CA LEU A 401 13.05 11.09 8.65
C LEU A 401 14.20 10.73 9.60
N PHE A 402 14.25 11.37 10.76
CA PHE A 402 15.25 11.08 11.80
C PHE A 402 15.17 9.62 12.26
N TRP A 403 13.99 9.17 12.69
CA TRP A 403 13.79 7.80 13.14
C TRP A 403 13.96 6.78 12.00
N GLY A 404 13.58 7.14 10.77
CA GLY A 404 13.81 6.29 9.60
C GLY A 404 15.29 6.00 9.38
N GLY A 405 16.14 7.03 9.39
CA GLY A 405 17.60 6.85 9.26
C GLY A 405 18.22 6.11 10.45
N MET A 406 17.79 6.40 11.68
CA MET A 406 18.27 5.68 12.88
C MET A 406 17.92 4.18 12.84
N VAL A 407 16.71 3.83 12.43
CA VAL A 407 16.26 2.43 12.32
C VAL A 407 17.04 1.71 11.23
N LEU A 408 17.23 2.33 10.06
CA LEU A 408 18.03 1.75 8.98
C LEU A 408 19.49 1.52 9.38
N LEU A 409 20.12 2.50 10.03
CA LEU A 409 21.49 2.38 10.54
C LEU A 409 21.61 1.25 11.56
N THR A 410 20.63 1.15 12.47
CA THR A 410 20.59 0.09 13.49
C THR A 410 20.42 -1.28 12.84
N LEU A 411 19.52 -1.38 11.85
CA LEU A 411 19.28 -2.62 11.10
C LEU A 411 20.55 -3.04 10.33
N GLN A 412 21.26 -2.08 9.73
CA GLN A 412 22.54 -2.33 9.06
C GLN A 412 23.55 -2.94 10.04
N ILE A 413 23.81 -2.29 11.18
CA ILE A 413 24.75 -2.79 12.18
C ILE A 413 24.34 -4.18 12.67
N LEU A 414 23.07 -4.35 13.05
CA LEU A 414 22.57 -5.62 13.58
C LEU A 414 22.74 -6.76 12.58
N THR A 415 22.38 -6.54 11.32
CA THR A 415 22.47 -7.60 10.30
C THR A 415 23.90 -7.94 9.93
N ARG A 416 24.82 -6.96 9.89
CA ARG A 416 26.26 -7.25 9.70
C ARG A 416 26.85 -8.08 10.84
N MET A 417 26.45 -7.78 12.07
CA MET A 417 26.90 -8.56 13.24
C MET A 417 26.36 -10.00 13.22
N LEU A 418 25.19 -10.23 12.64
CA LEU A 418 24.66 -11.60 12.48
C LEU A 418 25.31 -12.36 11.32
N GLU A 419 25.62 -11.67 10.22
CA GLU A 419 26.21 -12.28 9.03
C GLU A 419 27.65 -12.73 9.24
N TYR A 420 28.48 -11.90 9.90
CA TYR A 420 29.87 -12.24 10.14
C TYR A 420 30.07 -12.96 11.48
N ASP A 421 30.87 -14.03 11.46
CA ASP A 421 31.22 -14.78 12.65
C ASP A 421 32.19 -13.99 13.54
N THR A 422 31.60 -13.08 14.32
CA THR A 422 32.27 -12.32 15.35
C THR A 422 32.00 -12.97 16.69
N GLY A 423 33.01 -13.07 17.57
CA GLY A 423 32.83 -13.66 18.90
C GLY A 423 31.68 -12.98 19.68
N LEU A 424 30.97 -13.75 20.51
CA LEU A 424 29.81 -13.29 21.27
C LEU A 424 30.07 -12.02 22.11
N LEU A 425 31.30 -11.86 22.60
CA LEU A 425 31.73 -10.68 23.36
C LEU A 425 31.76 -9.40 22.51
N VAL A 426 32.26 -9.48 21.26
CA VAL A 426 32.25 -8.33 20.35
C VAL A 426 30.81 -7.96 19.98
N LYS A 427 29.96 -8.99 19.75
CA LYS A 427 28.53 -8.80 19.51
C LYS A 427 27.84 -8.06 20.65
N SER A 428 28.06 -8.47 21.89
CA SER A 428 27.43 -7.82 23.04
C SER A 428 27.88 -6.37 23.22
N ILE A 429 29.18 -6.08 23.08
CA ILE A 429 29.71 -4.71 23.20
C ILE A 429 29.13 -3.79 22.12
N VAL A 430 29.15 -4.22 20.85
CA VAL A 430 28.64 -3.39 19.75
C VAL A 430 27.14 -3.12 19.90
N LEU A 431 26.35 -4.15 20.26
CA LEU A 431 24.92 -3.98 20.50
C LEU A 431 24.64 -3.06 21.69
N PHE A 432 25.42 -3.16 22.77
CA PHE A 432 25.29 -2.30 23.94
C PHE A 432 25.60 -0.83 23.62
N LEU A 433 26.72 -0.58 22.92
CA LEU A 433 27.10 0.78 22.49
C LEU A 433 26.10 1.38 21.49
N CYS A 434 25.61 0.57 20.55
CA CYS A 434 24.58 1.00 19.60
C CYS A 434 23.28 1.36 20.33
N GLY A 435 22.84 0.53 21.29
CA GLY A 435 21.67 0.80 22.12
C GLY A 435 21.79 2.10 22.91
N LEU A 436 22.93 2.33 23.58
CA LEU A 436 23.21 3.60 24.28
C LEU A 436 23.22 4.80 23.31
N GLY A 437 23.84 4.64 22.14
CA GLY A 437 23.89 5.66 21.09
C GLY A 437 22.51 6.07 20.59
N ILE A 438 21.63 5.10 20.33
CA ILE A 438 20.24 5.36 19.89
C ILE A 438 19.45 6.09 20.97
N ILE A 439 19.56 5.66 22.23
CA ILE A 439 18.88 6.31 23.36
C ILE A 439 19.37 7.75 23.50
N GLY A 440 20.69 7.96 23.47
CA GLY A 440 21.31 9.28 23.56
C GLY A 440 20.88 10.20 22.42
N ALA A 441 20.95 9.72 21.17
CA ALA A 441 20.55 10.48 19.99
C ALA A 441 19.05 10.82 20.02
N GLY A 442 18.19 9.89 20.45
CA GLY A 442 16.75 10.10 20.56
C GLY A 442 16.38 11.15 21.63
N LEU A 443 16.98 11.07 22.82
CA LEU A 443 16.77 12.06 23.88
C LEU A 443 17.28 13.44 23.46
N TRP A 444 18.44 13.50 22.79
CA TRP A 444 18.98 14.74 22.27
C TRP A 444 18.06 15.36 21.21
N PHE A 445 17.53 14.55 20.28
CA PHE A 445 16.60 15.02 19.26
C PHE A 445 15.28 15.55 19.84
N GLU A 446 14.71 14.88 20.85
CA GLU A 446 13.48 15.36 21.50
C GLU A 446 13.71 16.67 22.27
N ARG A 447 14.91 16.89 22.83
CA ARG A 447 15.28 18.19 23.40
C ARG A 447 15.40 19.26 22.33
N TYR A 448 16.05 18.94 21.20
CA TYR A 448 16.19 19.87 20.08
C TYR A 448 14.84 20.36 19.52
N LEU A 449 13.80 19.51 19.53
CA LEU A 449 12.45 19.87 19.08
C LEU A 449 11.63 20.69 20.09
N LYS A 450 12.03 20.75 21.36
CA LYS A 450 11.39 21.56 22.39
C LYS A 450 12.31 22.74 22.73
N PRO A 451 12.25 23.86 21.97
CA PRO A 451 12.96 25.06 22.41
C PRO A 451 12.43 25.44 23.79
N GLU A 452 13.34 25.63 24.75
CA GLU A 452 13.02 26.07 26.10
C GLU A 452 12.15 27.34 26.02
N VAL A 453 10.98 27.29 26.65
CA VAL A 453 10.07 28.44 26.82
C VAL A 453 10.62 29.34 27.90
#